data_AF-A0A5B0WG07-F1
#
_entry.id   AF-A0A5B0WG07-F1
#
_cell.length_a   1.000
_cell.length_b   1.000
_cell.length_c   1.000
_cell.angle_alpha   90.00
_cell.angle_beta   90.00
_cell.angle_gamma   90.00
#
_symmetry.space_group_name_H-M   'P 1'
#
loop_
_entity.id
_entity.type
_entity.pdbx_description
1 polymer ?
#
loop_
_entity_poly.entity_id
_entity_poly.type
_entity_poly.pdbx_seq_one_letter_code
_entity_poly.pdbx_strand_id
1 'polypeptide(L)'
;MRILLVLAHPLEDSFAAAVAKAVKETLAAGGHEVDLLDLYREGFDPRLSQAERRGYFDQPYDTSDVDAIVARLRAAEGLILVFPQWWFNFPAILKGFFDRAFAPGVAFTHDPAGGRIVPQLTNIRLFWALTTTGSPWWIVHLYMGNPVRRLLKRGIAAFCAKRLNFRMLALHDMDRVTEAGRKAHLARIRKALAAI
;
A
#
# COMPACT_ATOMS: atom_id res chain seq x y z
N MET A 1 17.65 -0.75 -2.74
CA MET A 1 16.59 0.26 -3.01
C MET A 1 15.95 0.64 -1.69
N ARG A 2 15.38 1.84 -1.59
CA ARG A 2 14.59 2.24 -0.41
C ARG A 2 13.13 1.84 -0.61
N ILE A 3 12.57 1.05 0.31
CA ILE A 3 11.22 0.51 0.21
C ILE A 3 10.39 1.03 1.38
N LEU A 4 9.30 1.74 1.07
CA LEU A 4 8.29 2.09 2.03
C LEU A 4 7.36 0.90 2.24
N LEU A 5 7.42 0.30 3.42
CA LEU A 5 6.56 -0.79 3.87
C LEU A 5 5.43 -0.19 4.71
N VAL A 6 4.20 -0.17 4.20
CA VAL A 6 3.02 0.33 4.91
C VAL A 6 2.27 -0.83 5.55
N LEU A 7 2.16 -0.84 6.88
CA LEU A 7 1.38 -1.80 7.65
C LEU A 7 0.08 -1.14 8.13
N ALA A 8 -1.05 -1.80 7.86
CA ALA A 8 -2.37 -1.36 8.28
C ALA A 8 -3.10 -2.46 9.07
N HIS A 9 -2.68 -2.71 10.31
CA HIS A 9 -3.36 -3.62 11.22
C HIS A 9 -3.27 -3.12 12.68
N PRO A 10 -4.37 -3.13 13.47
CA PRO A 10 -4.35 -2.61 14.84
C PRO A 10 -3.66 -3.53 15.86
N LEU A 11 -3.64 -4.85 15.59
CA LEU A 11 -3.03 -5.85 16.48
C LEU A 11 -1.58 -6.17 16.08
N GLU A 12 -0.67 -6.10 17.07
CA GLU A 12 0.78 -6.35 16.92
C GLU A 12 1.13 -7.83 16.74
N ASP A 13 0.29 -8.73 17.23
CA ASP A 13 0.45 -10.19 17.14
C ASP A 13 -0.31 -10.80 15.94
N SER A 14 -0.82 -9.95 15.06
CA SER A 14 -1.55 -10.37 13.87
C SER A 14 -0.67 -11.07 12.82
N PHE A 15 -1.32 -11.83 11.94
CA PHE A 15 -0.62 -12.37 10.77
C PHE A 15 -0.10 -11.26 9.83
N ALA A 16 -0.77 -10.11 9.76
CA ALA A 16 -0.28 -8.96 9.00
C ALA A 16 1.03 -8.42 9.58
N ALA A 17 1.14 -8.31 10.92
CA ALA A 17 2.39 -7.93 11.57
C ALA A 17 3.51 -8.97 11.31
N ALA A 18 3.18 -10.27 11.34
CA ALA A 18 4.13 -11.33 10.97
C ALA A 18 4.61 -11.22 9.51
N VAL A 19 3.71 -10.88 8.58
CA VAL A 19 4.07 -10.62 7.17
C VAL A 19 4.98 -9.39 7.06
N ALA A 20 4.66 -8.28 7.71
CA ALA A 20 5.48 -7.07 7.69
C ALA A 20 6.89 -7.32 8.26
N LYS A 21 6.99 -8.07 9.36
CA LYS A 21 8.28 -8.52 9.91
C LYS A 21 9.07 -9.35 8.90
N ALA A 22 8.42 -10.33 8.26
CA ALA A 22 9.07 -11.15 7.24
C ALA A 22 9.55 -10.33 6.02
N VAL A 23 8.77 -9.32 5.62
CA VAL A 23 9.16 -8.38 4.55
C VAL A 23 10.42 -7.61 4.93
N LYS A 24 10.41 -6.98 6.11
CA LYS A 24 11.55 -6.20 6.61
C LYS A 24 12.82 -7.03 6.67
N GLU A 25 12.75 -8.22 7.27
CA GLU A 25 13.90 -9.12 7.41
C GLU A 25 14.44 -9.58 6.05
N THR A 26 13.57 -10.04 5.15
CA THR A 26 14.00 -10.62 3.87
C THR A 26 14.58 -9.56 2.94
N LEU A 27 14.00 -8.37 2.88
CA LEU A 27 14.51 -7.29 2.03
C LEU A 27 15.79 -6.67 2.59
N ALA A 28 15.90 -6.52 3.93
CA ALA A 28 17.14 -6.08 4.55
C ALA A 28 18.29 -7.06 4.29
N ALA A 29 18.03 -8.37 4.36
CA ALA A 29 19.02 -9.39 3.99
C ALA A 29 19.44 -9.34 2.51
N GLY A 30 18.58 -8.82 1.63
CA GLY A 30 18.87 -8.54 0.22
C GLY A 30 19.59 -7.21 -0.03
N GLY A 31 19.98 -6.48 1.02
CA GLY A 31 20.67 -5.18 0.90
C GLY A 31 19.74 -4.01 0.55
N HIS A 32 18.43 -4.13 0.79
CA HIS A 32 17.50 -3.03 0.65
C HIS A 32 17.28 -2.29 1.98
N GLU A 33 17.00 -1.00 1.89
CA GLU A 33 16.56 -0.21 3.04
C GLU A 33 15.04 -0.31 3.15
N VAL A 34 14.53 -0.68 4.32
CA VAL A 34 13.09 -0.83 4.56
C VAL A 34 12.63 0.19 5.58
N ASP A 35 11.80 1.11 5.13
CA ASP A 35 11.17 2.16 5.90
C ASP A 35 9.76 1.71 6.29
N LEU A 36 9.54 1.32 7.56
CA LEU A 36 8.26 0.79 8.03
C LEU A 36 7.33 1.91 8.49
N LEU A 37 6.26 2.18 7.74
CA LEU A 37 5.14 3.04 8.12
C LEU A 37 4.02 2.18 8.71
N ASP A 38 3.95 2.10 10.04
CA ASP A 38 2.84 1.43 10.73
C ASP A 38 1.75 2.45 11.03
N LEU A 39 0.68 2.45 10.23
CA LEU A 39 -0.35 3.48 10.30
C LEU A 39 -1.06 3.52 11.67
N TYR A 40 -1.24 2.37 12.32
CA TYR A 40 -1.88 2.34 13.64
C TYR A 40 -0.93 2.79 14.73
N ARG A 41 0.33 2.32 14.72
CA ARG A 41 1.31 2.71 15.75
C ARG A 41 1.77 4.15 15.63
N GLU A 42 1.84 4.69 14.42
CA GLU A 42 2.17 6.10 14.17
C GLU A 42 0.95 7.02 14.36
N GLY A 43 -0.22 6.49 14.75
CA GLY A 43 -1.41 7.30 15.07
C GLY A 43 -1.97 8.07 13.88
N PHE A 44 -1.84 7.52 12.67
CA PHE A 44 -2.28 8.19 11.45
C PHE A 44 -3.80 8.42 11.47
N ASP A 45 -4.23 9.68 11.32
CA ASP A 45 -5.64 10.03 11.16
C ASP A 45 -6.07 9.81 9.69
N PRO A 46 -7.00 8.90 9.39
CA PRO A 46 -7.41 8.65 8.02
C PRO A 46 -8.44 9.62 7.46
N ARG A 47 -8.94 10.56 8.26
CA ARG A 47 -10.00 11.47 7.85
C ARG A 47 -9.41 12.61 7.02
N LEU A 48 -9.87 12.74 5.77
CA LEU A 48 -9.61 13.94 4.98
C LEU A 48 -10.32 15.14 5.63
N SER A 49 -9.56 16.16 6.01
CA SER A 49 -10.06 17.33 6.72
C SER A 49 -10.75 18.32 5.79
N GLN A 50 -11.55 19.22 6.37
CA GLN A 50 -12.17 20.30 5.61
C GLN A 50 -11.13 21.27 5.02
N ALA A 51 -10.02 21.50 5.73
CA ALA A 51 -8.92 22.35 5.27
C ALA A 51 -8.23 21.73 4.05
N GLU A 52 -7.84 20.46 4.15
CA GLU A 52 -7.27 19.68 3.04
C GLU A 52 -8.20 19.70 1.82
N ARG A 53 -9.49 19.48 2.02
CA ARG A 53 -10.43 19.47 0.89
C ARG A 53 -10.66 20.85 0.28
N ARG A 54 -10.70 21.93 1.07
CA ARG A 54 -10.84 23.30 0.55
C ARG A 54 -9.62 23.71 -0.26
N GLY A 55 -8.42 23.38 0.19
CA GLY A 55 -7.17 23.69 -0.49
C GLY A 55 -6.82 22.77 -1.65
N TYR A 56 -7.72 21.85 -2.06
CA TYR A 56 -7.45 20.85 -3.09
C TYR A 56 -6.94 21.42 -4.43
N PHE A 57 -7.33 22.65 -4.77
CA PHE A 57 -6.91 23.33 -6.01
C PHE A 57 -5.82 24.38 -5.79
N ASP A 58 -5.34 24.55 -4.56
CA ASP A 58 -4.26 25.48 -4.27
C ASP A 58 -2.94 25.00 -4.89
N GLN A 59 -2.11 25.95 -5.29
CA GLN A 59 -0.80 25.68 -5.88
C GLN A 59 0.26 26.50 -5.13
N PRO A 60 1.03 25.89 -4.21
CA PRO A 60 1.04 24.46 -3.87
C PRO A 60 -0.14 24.01 -2.99
N TYR A 61 -0.49 22.71 -3.09
CA TYR A 61 -1.41 22.05 -2.15
C TYR A 61 -0.72 21.92 -0.78
N ASP A 62 -1.43 22.26 0.30
CA ASP A 62 -0.91 22.15 1.66
C ASP A 62 -0.86 20.68 2.12
N THR A 63 0.36 20.20 2.38
CA THR A 63 0.61 18.83 2.85
C THR A 63 1.06 18.78 4.30
N SER A 64 0.98 19.87 5.05
CA SER A 64 1.57 20.01 6.38
C SER A 64 1.14 18.89 7.34
N ASP A 65 -0.14 18.47 7.30
CA ASP A 65 -0.65 17.40 8.17
C ASP A 65 -0.11 15.99 7.82
N VAL A 66 0.52 15.81 6.66
CA VAL A 66 1.06 14.53 6.15
C VAL A 66 2.49 14.64 5.59
N ASP A 67 3.20 15.74 5.86
CA ASP A 67 4.55 16.02 5.36
C ASP A 67 5.48 14.83 5.56
N ALA A 68 5.54 14.29 6.77
CA ALA A 68 6.45 13.20 7.10
C ALA A 68 6.20 11.96 6.22
N ILE A 69 4.93 11.67 5.92
CA ILE A 69 4.55 10.57 5.02
C ILE A 69 4.90 10.90 3.57
N VAL A 70 4.66 12.15 3.13
CA VAL A 70 5.02 12.64 1.80
C VAL A 70 6.53 12.55 1.56
N ALA A 71 7.34 12.91 2.55
CA ALA A 71 8.80 12.79 2.48
C ALA A 71 9.24 11.32 2.31
N ARG A 72 8.63 10.39 3.04
CA ARG A 72 8.88 8.94 2.89
C ARG A 72 8.47 8.42 1.51
N LEU A 73 7.33 8.85 0.99
CA LEU A 73 6.86 8.52 -0.37
C LEU A 73 7.81 9.02 -1.46
N ARG A 74 8.32 10.26 -1.33
CA ARG A 74 9.26 10.86 -2.28
C ARG A 74 10.63 10.19 -2.26
N ALA A 75 11.07 9.68 -1.11
CA ALA A 75 12.33 8.97 -0.97
C ALA A 75 12.26 7.48 -1.38
N ALA A 76 11.04 6.90 -1.43
CA ALA A 76 10.85 5.49 -1.72
C ALA A 76 11.04 5.16 -3.20
N GLU A 77 11.67 4.03 -3.48
CA GLU A 77 11.77 3.44 -4.82
C GLU A 77 10.83 2.22 -4.98
N GLY A 78 10.36 1.68 -3.85
CA GLY A 78 9.34 0.64 -3.79
C GLY A 78 8.30 0.93 -2.73
N LEU A 79 7.06 0.52 -2.99
CA LEU A 79 5.93 0.58 -2.06
C LEU A 79 5.41 -0.83 -1.81
N ILE A 80 5.41 -1.28 -0.56
CA ILE A 80 4.83 -2.57 -0.18
C ILE A 80 3.74 -2.32 0.85
N LEU A 81 2.53 -2.82 0.59
CA LEU A 81 1.40 -2.72 1.51
C LEU A 81 1.14 -4.05 2.17
N VAL A 82 0.93 -4.04 3.48
CA VAL A 82 0.54 -5.21 4.28
C VAL A 82 -0.74 -4.90 5.05
N PHE A 83 -1.83 -5.58 4.70
CA PHE A 83 -3.15 -5.28 5.25
C PHE A 83 -4.15 -6.43 5.06
N PRO A 84 -5.13 -6.62 5.95
CA PRO A 84 -6.29 -7.48 5.69
C PRO A 84 -7.30 -6.78 4.79
N GLN A 85 -8.02 -7.52 3.95
CA GLN A 85 -9.16 -6.99 3.20
C GLN A 85 -10.38 -6.98 4.10
N TRP A 86 -10.96 -5.80 4.31
CA TRP A 86 -12.21 -5.63 5.04
C TRP A 86 -13.27 -5.10 4.08
N TRP A 87 -14.44 -5.74 4.06
CA TRP A 87 -15.53 -5.39 3.14
C TRP A 87 -15.08 -5.34 1.66
N PHE A 88 -14.29 -6.33 1.23
CA PHE A 88 -13.70 -6.41 -0.11
C PHE A 88 -12.89 -5.16 -0.51
N ASN A 89 -12.34 -4.46 0.48
CA ASN A 89 -11.59 -3.22 0.31
C ASN A 89 -10.45 -3.11 1.34
N PHE A 90 -9.76 -1.97 1.34
CA PHE A 90 -8.74 -1.63 2.32
C PHE A 90 -9.37 -1.40 3.71
N PRO A 91 -8.61 -1.58 4.80
CA PRO A 91 -8.94 -0.97 6.07
C PRO A 91 -9.10 0.54 5.89
N ALA A 92 -10.04 1.16 6.62
CA ALA A 92 -10.29 2.60 6.53
C ALA A 92 -9.00 3.43 6.72
N ILE A 93 -8.11 2.98 7.61
CA ILE A 93 -6.84 3.67 7.86
C ILE A 93 -5.94 3.73 6.61
N LEU A 94 -5.90 2.64 5.83
CA LEU A 94 -5.12 2.56 4.60
C LEU A 94 -5.80 3.32 3.45
N LYS A 95 -7.14 3.34 3.42
CA LYS A 95 -7.87 4.17 2.46
C LYS A 95 -7.59 5.66 2.71
N GLY A 96 -7.60 6.09 3.97
CA GLY A 96 -7.23 7.45 4.36
C GLY A 96 -5.79 7.81 4.01
N PHE A 97 -4.85 6.86 4.13
CA PHE A 97 -3.47 7.05 3.69
C PHE A 97 -3.41 7.43 2.20
N PHE A 98 -4.17 6.75 1.34
CA PHE A 98 -4.27 7.17 -0.06
C PHE A 98 -4.95 8.52 -0.22
N ASP A 99 -6.06 8.76 0.48
CA ASP A 99 -6.82 10.01 0.33
C ASP A 99 -6.04 11.25 0.72
N ARG A 100 -5.16 11.15 1.73
CA ARG A 100 -4.41 12.28 2.27
C ARG A 100 -2.98 12.37 1.72
N ALA A 101 -2.27 11.25 1.56
CA ALA A 101 -0.86 11.27 1.13
C ALA A 101 -0.69 11.21 -0.39
N PHE A 102 -1.68 10.72 -1.16
CA PHE A 102 -1.64 10.75 -2.63
C PHE A 102 -2.32 12.02 -3.16
N ALA A 103 -1.97 13.15 -2.56
CA ALA A 103 -2.54 14.46 -2.85
C ALA A 103 -1.99 15.11 -4.14
N PRO A 104 -2.64 16.17 -4.65
CA PRO A 104 -2.08 17.01 -5.71
C PRO A 104 -0.69 17.54 -5.34
N GLY A 105 0.22 17.60 -6.30
CA GLY A 105 1.63 17.96 -6.07
C GLY A 105 2.47 16.86 -5.42
N VAL A 106 1.87 15.74 -5.00
CA VAL A 106 2.56 14.56 -4.45
C VAL A 106 2.44 13.35 -5.37
N ALA A 107 1.22 12.81 -5.51
CA ALA A 107 0.98 11.65 -6.38
C ALA A 107 0.79 12.05 -7.83
N PHE A 108 0.27 13.24 -8.05
CA PHE A 108 -0.02 13.74 -9.37
C PHE A 108 -0.09 15.26 -9.45
N THR A 109 0.04 15.80 -10.66
CA THR A 109 -0.34 17.19 -10.96
C THR A 109 -1.38 17.22 -12.09
N HIS A 110 -2.06 18.36 -12.23
CA HIS A 110 -2.93 18.61 -13.37
C HIS A 110 -2.10 19.20 -14.50
N ASP A 111 -2.32 18.73 -15.73
CA ASP A 111 -1.75 19.33 -16.93
C ASP A 111 -2.24 20.79 -17.08
N PRO A 112 -1.35 21.80 -17.17
CA PRO A 112 -1.72 23.19 -17.43
C PRO A 112 -2.54 23.38 -18.72
N ALA A 113 -2.39 22.50 -19.71
CA ALA A 113 -3.17 22.50 -20.95
C ALA A 113 -4.55 21.83 -20.81
N GLY A 114 -4.87 21.27 -19.62
CA GLY A 114 -6.15 20.68 -19.28
C GLY A 114 -6.27 19.17 -19.50
N GLY A 115 -7.15 18.53 -18.72
CA GLY A 115 -7.73 17.22 -19.01
C GLY A 115 -6.92 15.97 -18.64
N ARG A 116 -5.60 16.04 -18.41
CA ARG A 116 -4.79 14.87 -18.00
C ARG A 116 -4.14 15.05 -16.65
N ILE A 117 -4.24 13.98 -15.85
CA ILE A 117 -3.47 13.84 -14.62
C ILE A 117 -2.06 13.34 -14.99
N VAL A 118 -1.03 14.02 -14.49
CA VAL A 118 0.38 13.67 -14.69
C VAL A 118 0.89 12.95 -13.44
N PRO A 119 1.31 11.68 -13.54
CA PRO A 119 1.90 10.92 -12.41
C PRO A 119 3.17 11.58 -11.87
N GLN A 120 3.29 11.69 -10.56
CA GLN A 120 4.44 12.31 -9.89
C GLN A 120 5.25 11.33 -9.02
N LEU A 121 4.69 10.19 -8.60
CA LEU A 121 5.42 9.16 -7.84
C LEU A 121 6.23 8.23 -8.75
N THR A 122 6.88 8.79 -9.77
CA THR A 122 7.61 8.05 -10.80
C THR A 122 8.92 7.43 -10.30
N ASN A 123 9.37 7.82 -9.11
CA ASN A 123 10.42 7.17 -8.32
C ASN A 123 10.02 5.74 -7.90
N ILE A 124 8.74 5.48 -7.68
CA ILE A 124 8.24 4.17 -7.25
C ILE A 124 8.18 3.22 -8.45
N ARG A 125 9.14 2.29 -8.50
CA ARG A 125 9.32 1.27 -9.55
C ARG A 125 8.89 -0.14 -9.14
N LEU A 126 8.63 -0.36 -7.86
CA LEU A 126 8.05 -1.59 -7.31
C LEU A 126 6.80 -1.26 -6.50
N PHE A 127 5.70 -1.99 -6.72
CA PHE A 127 4.48 -1.83 -5.92
C PHE A 127 3.85 -3.20 -5.61
N TRP A 128 4.03 -3.67 -4.39
CA TRP A 128 3.49 -4.95 -3.95
C TRP A 128 2.39 -4.80 -2.90
N ALA A 129 1.42 -5.71 -2.92
CA ALA A 129 0.40 -5.84 -1.88
C ALA A 129 0.38 -7.26 -1.33
N LEU A 130 0.60 -7.40 -0.03
CA LEU A 130 0.61 -8.67 0.70
C LEU A 130 -0.59 -8.63 1.65
N THR A 131 -1.63 -9.38 1.31
CA THR A 131 -2.93 -9.20 1.94
C THR A 131 -3.59 -10.51 2.33
N THR A 132 -4.52 -10.44 3.26
CA THR A 132 -5.35 -11.58 3.67
C THR A 132 -6.82 -11.26 3.49
N THR A 133 -7.65 -12.27 3.34
CA THR A 133 -9.11 -12.13 3.29
C THR A 133 -9.77 -13.36 3.90
N GLY A 134 -10.84 -13.16 4.65
CA GLY A 134 -11.66 -14.27 5.18
C GLY A 134 -12.42 -15.00 4.09
N SER A 135 -12.68 -14.32 2.95
CA SER A 135 -13.46 -14.89 1.86
C SER A 135 -12.69 -15.93 1.04
N PRO A 136 -13.38 -16.98 0.54
CA PRO A 136 -12.82 -17.92 -0.41
C PRO A 136 -12.32 -17.26 -1.69
N TRP A 137 -11.31 -17.88 -2.30
CA TRP A 137 -10.70 -17.40 -3.55
C TRP A 137 -11.72 -17.12 -4.66
N TRP A 138 -12.68 -18.03 -4.87
CA TRP A 138 -13.66 -17.90 -5.96
C TRP A 138 -14.63 -16.72 -5.75
N ILE A 139 -14.99 -16.40 -4.50
CA ILE A 139 -15.83 -15.23 -4.20
C ILE A 139 -15.06 -13.96 -4.56
N VAL A 140 -13.81 -13.85 -4.10
CA VAL A 140 -12.97 -12.67 -4.35
C VAL A 140 -12.69 -12.51 -5.85
N HIS A 141 -12.38 -13.60 -6.54
CA HIS A 141 -11.90 -13.56 -7.93
C HIS A 141 -13.02 -13.53 -8.95
N LEU A 142 -14.01 -14.42 -8.82
CA LEU A 142 -15.05 -14.62 -9.83
C LEU A 142 -16.28 -13.76 -9.54
N TYR A 143 -16.80 -13.80 -8.31
CA TYR A 143 -18.01 -13.05 -7.97
C TYR A 143 -17.74 -11.55 -7.83
N MET A 144 -16.70 -11.17 -7.08
CA MET A 144 -16.36 -9.75 -6.85
C MET A 144 -15.42 -9.16 -7.89
N GLY A 145 -14.84 -9.99 -8.75
CA GLY A 145 -13.93 -9.54 -9.81
C GLY A 145 -12.65 -8.90 -9.29
N ASN A 146 -12.10 -9.34 -8.16
CA ASN A 146 -10.85 -8.83 -7.56
C ASN A 146 -10.82 -7.30 -7.35
N PRO A 147 -11.73 -6.74 -6.54
CA PRO A 147 -11.88 -5.28 -6.40
C PRO A 147 -10.60 -4.61 -5.89
N VAL A 148 -9.98 -5.12 -4.82
CA VAL A 148 -8.71 -4.62 -4.26
C VAL A 148 -7.59 -4.61 -5.30
N ARG A 149 -7.44 -5.70 -6.07
CA ARG A 149 -6.41 -5.78 -7.12
C ARG A 149 -6.65 -4.73 -8.21
N ARG A 150 -7.91 -4.52 -8.61
CA ARG A 150 -8.28 -3.53 -9.62
C ARG A 150 -7.98 -2.11 -9.12
N LEU A 151 -8.38 -1.79 -7.89
CA LEU A 151 -8.11 -0.48 -7.27
C LEU A 151 -6.60 -0.19 -7.21
N LEU A 152 -5.80 -1.13 -6.71
CA LEU A 152 -4.36 -0.94 -6.61
C LEU A 152 -3.69 -0.88 -7.98
N LYS A 153 -3.97 -1.83 -8.89
CA LYS A 153 -3.28 -1.93 -10.18
C LYS A 153 -3.70 -0.86 -11.19
N ARG A 154 -4.96 -0.45 -11.19
CA ARG A 154 -5.50 0.51 -12.18
C ARG A 154 -5.65 1.92 -11.61
N GLY A 155 -6.04 2.03 -10.35
CA GLY A 155 -6.25 3.32 -9.68
C GLY A 155 -4.95 3.90 -9.13
N ILE A 156 -4.27 3.16 -8.25
CA ILE A 156 -3.11 3.70 -7.51
C ILE A 156 -1.81 3.60 -8.32
N ALA A 157 -1.53 2.43 -8.90
CA ALA A 157 -0.31 2.19 -9.67
C ALA A 157 -0.16 3.11 -10.90
N ALA A 158 -1.25 3.70 -11.39
CA ALA A 158 -1.22 4.67 -12.48
C ALA A 158 -0.45 5.96 -12.13
N PHE A 159 -0.30 6.26 -10.83
CA PHE A 159 0.46 7.41 -10.34
C PHE A 159 1.95 7.13 -10.12
N CYS A 160 2.38 5.87 -10.29
CA CYS A 160 3.76 5.43 -10.13
C CYS A 160 4.52 5.35 -11.47
N ALA A 161 5.73 4.77 -11.48
CA ALA A 161 6.53 4.61 -12.70
C ALA A 161 5.80 3.83 -13.81
N LYS A 162 6.03 4.20 -15.09
CA LYS A 162 5.40 3.54 -16.25
C LYS A 162 5.68 2.04 -16.34
N ARG A 163 6.88 1.59 -15.94
CA ARG A 163 7.30 0.16 -15.94
C ARG A 163 7.27 -0.43 -14.52
N LEU A 164 6.18 -0.17 -13.80
CA LEU A 164 6.00 -0.62 -12.42
C LEU A 164 5.98 -2.16 -12.32
N ASN A 165 6.83 -2.71 -11.45
CA ASN A 165 6.72 -4.10 -11.02
C ASN A 165 5.58 -4.23 -10.00
N PHE A 166 4.37 -4.52 -10.47
CA PHE A 166 3.19 -4.72 -9.64
C PHE A 166 2.94 -6.19 -9.31
N ARG A 167 2.81 -6.53 -8.03
CA ARG A 167 2.43 -7.88 -7.57
C ARG A 167 1.47 -7.83 -6.39
N MET A 168 0.52 -8.75 -6.35
CA MET A 168 -0.38 -8.93 -5.21
C MET A 168 -0.38 -10.40 -4.79
N LEU A 169 -0.07 -10.67 -3.53
CA LEU A 169 -0.13 -11.99 -2.92
C LEU A 169 -1.22 -11.98 -1.85
N ALA A 170 -2.31 -12.68 -2.11
CA ALA A 170 -3.42 -12.80 -1.18
C ALA A 170 -3.46 -14.20 -0.54
N LEU A 171 -3.67 -14.26 0.78
CA LEU A 171 -4.11 -15.46 1.50
C LEU A 171 -5.63 -15.41 1.63
N HIS A 172 -6.32 -16.41 1.10
CA HIS A 172 -7.78 -16.53 1.16
C HIS A 172 -8.18 -17.49 2.29
N ASP A 173 -9.46 -17.48 2.65
CA ASP A 173 -10.01 -18.35 3.69
C ASP A 173 -9.24 -18.22 5.02
N MET A 174 -8.83 -16.99 5.37
CA MET A 174 -8.00 -16.72 6.54
C MET A 174 -8.64 -17.22 7.85
N ASP A 175 -9.97 -17.24 7.92
CA ASP A 175 -10.71 -17.70 9.11
C ASP A 175 -10.60 -19.21 9.34
N ARG A 176 -10.19 -19.96 8.31
CA ARG A 176 -10.06 -21.43 8.34
C ARG A 176 -8.62 -21.91 8.08
N VAL A 177 -7.69 -21.00 7.86
CA VAL A 177 -6.31 -21.36 7.51
C VAL A 177 -5.60 -21.98 8.71
N THR A 178 -4.98 -23.14 8.49
CA THR A 178 -4.17 -23.81 9.51
C THR A 178 -2.86 -23.06 9.76
N GLU A 179 -2.20 -23.33 10.89
CA GLU A 179 -0.87 -22.79 11.16
C GLU A 179 0.14 -23.19 10.07
N ALA A 180 0.09 -24.44 9.60
CA ALA A 180 0.91 -24.90 8.48
C ALA A 180 0.63 -24.10 7.20
N GLY A 181 -0.64 -23.79 6.91
CA GLY A 181 -1.02 -22.92 5.79
C GLY A 181 -0.48 -21.50 5.91
N ARG A 182 -0.53 -20.90 7.11
CA ARG A 182 0.07 -19.58 7.39
C ARG A 182 1.58 -19.59 7.19
N LYS A 183 2.28 -20.62 7.68
CA LYS A 183 3.73 -20.80 7.50
C LYS A 183 4.10 -20.97 6.02
N ALA A 184 3.35 -21.80 5.29
CA ALA A 184 3.55 -21.98 3.85
C ALA A 184 3.35 -20.68 3.07
N HIS A 185 2.35 -19.88 3.45
CA HIS A 185 2.13 -18.57 2.83
C HIS A 185 3.27 -17.58 3.12
N LEU A 186 3.76 -17.52 4.36
CA LEU A 186 4.93 -16.71 4.72
C LEU A 186 6.17 -17.15 3.93
N ALA A 187 6.41 -18.45 3.79
CA ALA A 187 7.51 -18.97 2.98
C ALA A 187 7.37 -18.55 1.49
N ARG A 188 6.15 -18.59 0.94
CA ARG A 188 5.87 -18.10 -0.41
C ARG A 188 6.18 -16.60 -0.56
N ILE A 189 5.84 -15.79 0.45
CA ILE A 189 6.17 -14.35 0.48
C ILE A 189 7.69 -14.17 0.50
N ARG A 190 8.41 -14.82 1.42
CA ARG A 190 9.88 -14.71 1.52
C ARG A 190 10.56 -15.11 0.21
N LYS A 191 10.15 -16.22 -0.40
CA LYS A 191 10.67 -16.66 -1.71
C LYS A 191 10.43 -15.62 -2.81
N ALA A 192 9.26 -14.98 -2.82
CA ALA A 192 8.97 -13.93 -3.79
C ALA A 192 9.83 -12.68 -3.56
N LEU A 193 9.96 -12.24 -2.31
CA LEU A 193 10.74 -11.06 -1.94
C LEU A 193 12.24 -11.22 -2.20
N ALA A 194 12.79 -12.43 -2.05
CA ALA A 194 14.20 -12.72 -2.34
C ALA A 194 14.58 -12.56 -3.84
N ALA A 195 13.59 -12.35 -4.72
CA ALA A 195 13.81 -12.08 -6.14
C ALA A 195 13.67 -10.59 -6.50
N ILE A 196 13.49 -9.71 -5.50
CA ILE A 196 13.55 -8.25 -5.64
C ILE A 196 15.01 -7.83 -5.58
#